data_AF-A0A847XBP5-F1
#
_entry.id   AF-A0A847XBP5-F1
#
_cell.length_a   1.000
_cell.length_b   1.000
_cell.length_c   1.000
_cell.angle_alpha   90.00
_cell.angle_beta   90.00
_cell.angle_gamma   90.00
#
_symmetry.space_group_name_H-M   'P 1'
#
loop_
_entity.id
_entity.type
_entity.pdbx_description
1 polymer ?
#
loop_
_entity_poly.entity_id
_entity_poly.type
_entity_poly.pdbx_seq_one_letter_code
_entity_poly.pdbx_strand_id
1 'polypeptide(L)'
;MSKKQGKSFSLKRLFTNFLTLALVVASVTLISGSIKEWSKNYKSKKQLAELQTELERLEEETVHLEGLKSKLSNSNYVQNYARGKHLMSKSDEQVFILPKAKE
;
A
#
# COMPACT_ATOMS: atom_id res chain seq x y z
N MET A 1 -50.43 -47.80 -45.38
CA MET A 1 -49.90 -46.43 -45.63
C MET A 1 -49.70 -45.73 -44.28
N SER A 2 -48.47 -45.46 -43.84
CA SER A 2 -48.23 -44.67 -42.63
C SER A 2 -47.37 -43.45 -42.99
N LYS A 3 -47.97 -42.27 -42.87
CA LYS A 3 -47.39 -40.98 -43.26
C LYS A 3 -46.28 -40.60 -42.26
N LYS A 4 -45.04 -40.47 -42.75
CA LYS A 4 -43.93 -39.89 -41.99
C LYS A 4 -44.19 -38.40 -41.74
N GLN A 5 -44.33 -38.01 -40.48
CA GLN A 5 -44.39 -36.62 -40.05
C GLN A 5 -43.01 -35.98 -40.18
N GLY A 6 -42.85 -35.05 -41.13
CA GLY A 6 -41.66 -34.20 -41.23
C GLY A 6 -41.69 -33.15 -40.13
N LYS A 7 -40.64 -33.11 -39.28
CA LYS A 7 -40.44 -32.03 -38.31
C LYS A 7 -40.30 -30.71 -39.08
N SER A 8 -41.31 -29.83 -39.02
CA SER A 8 -41.17 -28.50 -39.62
C SER A 8 -40.18 -27.70 -38.78
N PHE A 9 -39.08 -27.29 -39.41
CA PHE A 9 -38.07 -26.46 -38.78
C PHE A 9 -38.67 -25.04 -38.66
N SER A 10 -39.14 -24.67 -37.48
CA SER A 10 -39.74 -23.35 -37.29
C SER A 10 -38.62 -22.31 -37.18
N LEU A 11 -38.49 -21.46 -38.22
CA LEU A 11 -37.54 -20.34 -38.25
C LEU A 11 -37.62 -19.47 -36.98
N LYS A 12 -38.83 -19.34 -36.41
CA LYS A 12 -39.08 -18.63 -35.15
C LYS A 12 -38.30 -19.22 -33.97
N ARG A 13 -38.15 -20.55 -33.86
CA ARG A 13 -37.36 -21.20 -32.79
C ARG A 13 -35.86 -20.96 -32.93
N LEU A 14 -35.35 -20.94 -34.16
CA LEU A 14 -33.94 -20.62 -34.39
C LEU A 14 -33.64 -19.17 -34.02
N PHE A 15 -34.55 -18.26 -34.38
CA PHE A 15 -34.40 -16.84 -34.07
C PHE A 15 -34.45 -16.58 -32.57
N THR A 16 -35.39 -17.22 -31.85
CA THR A 16 -35.45 -17.12 -30.37
C THR A 16 -34.20 -17.69 -29.72
N ASN A 17 -33.68 -18.82 -30.21
CA ASN A 17 -32.46 -19.43 -29.67
C ASN A 17 -31.22 -18.56 -29.91
N PHE A 18 -31.10 -17.94 -31.09
CA PHE A 18 -30.05 -16.97 -31.38
C PHE A 18 -30.14 -15.73 -30.49
N LEU A 19 -31.35 -15.21 -30.30
CA LEU A 19 -31.59 -14.05 -29.43
C LEU A 19 -31.21 -14.37 -27.98
N THR A 20 -31.58 -15.55 -27.46
CA THR A 20 -31.18 -15.98 -26.11
C THR A 20 -29.68 -16.13 -25.97
N LEU A 21 -28.99 -16.67 -27.00
CA LEU A 21 -27.53 -16.81 -26.97
C LEU A 21 -26.84 -15.44 -26.99
N ALA A 22 -27.33 -14.50 -27.80
CA ALA A 22 -26.82 -13.13 -27.82
C ALA A 22 -27.00 -12.44 -26.45
N LEU A 23 -28.12 -12.68 -25.77
CA LEU A 23 -28.41 -12.14 -24.44
C LEU A 23 -27.48 -12.70 -23.36
N VAL A 24 -27.14 -13.99 -23.44
CA VAL A 24 -26.14 -14.61 -22.54
C VAL A 24 -24.75 -14.04 -22.79
N VAL A 25 -24.34 -13.86 -24.04
CA VAL A 25 -23.04 -13.24 -24.36
C VAL A 25 -22.99 -11.80 -23.85
N ALA A 26 -24.06 -11.03 -24.04
CA ALA A 26 -24.17 -9.67 -23.52
C ALA A 26 -24.12 -9.61 -21.99
N SER A 27 -24.71 -10.57 -21.28
CA SER A 27 -24.63 -10.60 -19.81
C SER A 27 -23.20 -10.88 -19.33
N VAL A 28 -22.51 -11.83 -19.98
CA VAL A 28 -21.12 -12.18 -19.63
C VAL A 28 -20.16 -11.01 -19.86
N THR A 29 -20.33 -10.25 -20.95
CA THR A 29 -19.48 -9.07 -21.24
C THR A 29 -19.70 -7.95 -20.22
N LEU A 30 -20.95 -7.71 -19.80
CA LEU A 30 -21.26 -6.72 -18.77
C LEU A 30 -20.67 -7.12 -17.41
N ILE A 31 -20.85 -8.38 -16.99
CA ILE A 31 -20.31 -8.90 -15.72
C ILE A 31 -18.77 -8.78 -15.70
N SER A 32 -18.10 -9.11 -16.81
CA SER A 32 -16.64 -9.01 -16.90
C SER A 32 -16.13 -7.56 -16.95
N GLY A 33 -16.94 -6.60 -17.39
CA GLY A 33 -16.69 -5.17 -17.21
C GLY A 33 -16.72 -4.76 -15.73
N SER A 34 -17.77 -5.17 -15.01
CA SER A 34 -17.95 -4.82 -13.59
C SER A 34 -16.85 -5.38 -12.68
N ILE A 35 -16.33 -6.59 -12.96
CA ILE A 35 -15.23 -7.19 -12.20
C ILE A 35 -13.94 -6.36 -12.33
N LYS A 36 -13.65 -5.84 -13.54
CA LYS A 36 -12.47 -5.00 -13.79
C LYS A 36 -12.57 -3.66 -13.05
N GLU A 37 -13.75 -3.07 -13.03
CA GLU A 37 -14.02 -1.82 -12.31
C GLU A 37 -13.89 -2.00 -10.80
N TRP A 38 -14.43 -3.09 -10.25
CA TRP A 38 -14.30 -3.40 -8.83
C TRP A 38 -12.84 -3.61 -8.41
N SER A 39 -12.06 -4.34 -9.22
CA SER A 39 -10.61 -4.53 -8.99
C SER A 39 -9.84 -3.20 -9.04
N LYS A 40 -10.12 -2.34 -10.03
CA LYS A 40 -9.53 -1.00 -10.09
C LYS A 40 -9.89 -0.16 -8.88
N ASN A 41 -11.15 -0.16 -8.47
CA ASN A 41 -11.62 0.64 -7.34
C ASN A 41 -10.99 0.16 -6.01
N TYR A 42 -10.83 -1.15 -5.85
CA TYR A 42 -10.10 -1.74 -4.73
C TYR A 42 -8.61 -1.35 -4.74
N LYS A 43 -7.96 -1.42 -5.92
CA LYS A 43 -6.56 -1.04 -6.07
C LYS A 43 -6.32 0.45 -5.80
N SER A 44 -7.17 1.34 -6.30
CA SER A 44 -7.06 2.79 -6.05
C SER A 44 -7.25 3.13 -4.57
N LYS A 45 -8.20 2.49 -3.88
CA LYS A 45 -8.37 2.68 -2.43
C LYS A 45 -7.17 2.21 -1.64
N LYS A 46 -6.60 1.05 -2.00
CA LYS A 46 -5.40 0.52 -1.37
C LYS A 46 -4.21 1.45 -1.59
N GLN A 47 -4.01 1.93 -2.81
CA GLN A 47 -2.93 2.87 -3.15
C GLN A 47 -3.07 4.19 -2.39
N LEU A 48 -4.29 4.72 -2.24
CA LEU A 48 -4.51 5.94 -1.46
C LEU A 48 -4.15 5.77 0.01
N ALA A 49 -4.53 4.64 0.62
CA ALA A 49 -4.18 4.34 2.01
C ALA A 49 -2.66 4.18 2.16
N GLU A 50 -2.02 3.44 1.26
CA GLU A 50 -0.58 3.20 1.26
C GLU A 50 0.22 4.50 1.10
N LEU A 51 -0.18 5.37 0.15
CA LEU A 51 0.44 6.69 -0.04
C LEU A 51 0.26 7.62 1.17
N GLN A 52 -0.88 7.56 1.86
CA GLN A 52 -1.08 8.35 3.08
C GLN A 52 -0.15 7.90 4.21
N THR A 53 -0.04 6.59 4.44
CA THR A 53 0.93 6.06 5.42
C THR A 53 2.39 6.36 5.04
N GLU A 54 2.73 6.30 3.75
CA GLU A 54 4.08 6.64 3.28
C GLU A 54 4.37 8.14 3.48
N LEU A 55 3.38 9.01 3.27
CA LEU A 55 3.51 10.45 3.52
C LEU A 55 3.70 10.75 5.01
N GLU A 56 2.90 10.16 5.89
CA GLU A 56 3.04 10.33 7.34
C GLU A 56 4.43 9.85 7.80
N ARG A 57 4.88 8.69 7.30
CA ARG A 57 6.22 8.16 7.61
C ARG A 57 7.34 9.10 7.15
N LEU A 58 7.21 9.66 5.95
CA LEU A 58 8.18 10.61 5.41
C LEU A 58 8.18 11.92 6.19
N GLU A 59 7.03 12.42 6.62
CA GLU A 59 6.91 13.63 7.43
C GLU A 59 7.50 13.43 8.83
N GLU A 60 7.28 12.29 9.46
CA GLU A 60 7.94 11.94 10.73
C GLU A 60 9.46 11.82 10.56
N GLU A 61 9.93 11.18 9.48
CA GLU A 61 11.35 11.06 9.19
C GLU A 61 12.01 12.43 8.94
N THR A 62 11.36 13.33 8.21
CA THR A 62 11.92 14.67 7.96
C THR A 62 12.00 15.47 9.25
N VAL A 63 10.95 15.48 10.08
CA VAL A 63 10.95 16.16 11.39
C VAL A 63 12.06 15.61 12.29
N HIS A 64 12.22 14.28 12.34
CA HIS A 64 13.27 13.64 13.12
C HIS A 64 14.67 14.01 12.59
N LEU A 65 14.89 13.96 11.27
CA LEU A 65 16.16 14.29 10.64
C LEU A 65 16.50 15.78 10.77
N GLU A 66 15.52 16.68 10.67
CA GLU A 66 15.72 18.12 10.93
C GLU A 66 16.07 18.38 12.39
N GLY A 67 15.41 17.69 13.32
CA GLY A 67 15.75 17.73 14.74
C GLY A 67 17.18 17.25 15.01
N LEU A 68 17.60 16.14 14.39
CA LEU A 68 18.97 15.65 14.47
C LEU A 68 19.97 16.61 13.82
N LYS A 69 19.63 17.18 12.66
CA LYS A 69 20.45 18.17 11.98
C LYS A 69 20.64 19.40 12.86
N SER A 70 19.59 19.89 13.50
CA SER A 70 19.65 21.03 14.44
C SER A 70 20.58 20.72 15.61
N LYS A 71 20.44 19.53 16.22
CA LYS A 71 21.33 19.06 17.30
C LYS A 71 22.78 18.93 16.84
N LEU A 72 23.03 18.34 15.67
CA LEU A 72 24.37 18.13 15.11
C LEU A 72 25.02 19.42 14.59
N SER A 73 24.22 20.41 14.18
CA SER A 73 24.72 21.73 13.79
C SER A 73 25.19 22.55 14.99
N ASN A 74 24.74 22.20 16.20
CA ASN A 74 25.16 22.88 17.42
C ASN A 74 26.50 22.33 17.94
N SER A 75 27.56 23.12 17.78
CA SER A 75 28.92 22.75 18.22
C SER A 75 29.01 22.36 19.70
N ASN A 76 28.26 23.02 20.59
CA ASN A 76 28.22 22.66 22.02
C ASN A 76 27.57 21.30 22.25
N TYR A 77 26.50 20.97 21.51
CA TYR A 77 25.86 19.65 21.61
C TYR A 77 26.81 18.55 21.14
N VAL A 78 27.49 18.76 20.01
CA VAL A 78 28.48 17.79 19.48
C VAL A 78 29.64 17.60 20.46
N GLN A 79 30.16 18.69 21.02
CA GLN A 79 31.23 18.63 22.00
C GLN A 79 30.79 17.89 23.27
N ASN A 80 29.60 18.18 23.80
CA ASN A 80 29.07 17.49 24.98
C ASN A 80 28.77 16.01 24.72
N TYR A 81 28.24 15.66 23.54
CA TYR A 81 28.03 14.27 23.14
C TYR A 81 29.35 13.51 23.03
N ALA A 82 30.37 14.10 22.40
CA ALA A 82 31.72 13.51 22.32
C ALA A 82 32.34 13.37 23.71
N ARG A 83 32.17 14.36 24.59
CA ARG A 83 32.64 14.32 25.99
C ARG A 83 31.99 13.20 26.79
N GLY A 84 30.66 13.05 26.70
CA GLY A 84 29.95 11.97 27.36
C GLY A 84 30.36 10.58 26.85
N LYS A 85 30.56 10.44 25.53
CA LYS A 85 30.95 9.16 24.91
C LYS A 85 32.39 8.75 25.19
N HIS A 86 33.32 9.71 25.21
CA HIS A 86 34.75 9.45 25.38
C HIS A 86 35.29 9.82 26.76
N LEU A 87 34.40 10.17 27.71
CA LEU A 87 34.75 10.57 29.09
C LEU A 87 35.77 11.72 29.13
N MET A 88 35.69 12.64 28.16
CA MET A 88 36.63 13.75 28.03
C MET A 88 36.25 14.88 28.99
N SER A 89 37.16 15.25 29.88
CA SER A 89 36.97 16.38 30.81
C SER A 89 37.45 17.71 30.22
N LYS A 90 37.09 18.83 30.84
CA LYS A 90 37.60 20.17 30.49
C LYS A 90 38.70 20.49 31.49
N SER A 91 39.50 21.52 31.22
CA SER A 91 40.64 21.93 32.06
C SER A 91 40.29 22.11 33.55
N ASP A 92 39.01 22.35 33.86
CA ASP A 92 38.43 22.65 35.16
C ASP A 92 37.45 21.57 35.68
N GLU A 93 37.32 20.41 35.02
CA GLU A 93 36.38 19.34 35.40
C GLU A 93 37.10 17.99 35.66
N GLN A 94 36.67 17.25 36.68
CA GLN A 94 37.19 15.92 37.02
C GLN A 94 36.12 14.83 36.78
N VAL A 95 36.44 13.82 35.95
CA VAL A 95 35.53 12.72 35.62
C VAL A 95 35.75 11.54 36.57
N PHE A 96 34.71 11.14 37.30
CA PHE A 96 34.73 9.98 38.19
C PHE A 96 34.09 8.78 37.49
N ILE A 97 34.86 7.73 37.24
CA ILE A 97 34.33 6.45 36.72
C ILE A 97 33.89 5.60 37.91
N LEU A 98 32.58 5.47 38.09
CA LEU A 98 32.04 4.59 39.11
C LEU A 98 32.16 3.13 38.66
N PRO A 99 32.65 2.21 39.51
CA PRO A 99 32.63 0.80 39.18
C PRO A 99 31.19 0.34 39.03
N LYS A 100 30.89 -0.38 37.93
CA LYS A 100 29.59 -1.03 37.78
C LYS A 100 29.43 -2.00 38.94
N ALA A 101 28.29 -1.93 39.63
CA ALA A 101 27.94 -2.94 40.62
C ALA A 101 28.06 -4.32 39.95
N LYS A 102 28.84 -5.22 40.56
CA LYS A 102 28.84 -6.63 40.16
C LYS A 102 27.42 -7.14 40.38
N GLU A 103 26.72 -7.47 39.31
CA GLU A 103 25.56 -8.37 39.37
C GLU A 103 26.02 -9.77 39.79
#